data_AF-A0A8H7ALR9-F1
#
_entry.id   AF-A0A8H7ALR9-F1
#
_cell.length_a   1.000
_cell.length_b   1.000
_cell.length_c   1.000
_cell.angle_alpha   90.00
_cell.angle_beta   90.00
_cell.angle_gamma   90.00
#
_symmetry.space_group_name_H-M   'P 1'
#
loop_
_entity.id
_entity.type
_entity.pdbx_description
1 polymer ?
#
loop_
_entity_poly.entity_id
_entity_poly.type
_entity_poly.pdbx_seq_one_letter_code
_entity_poly.pdbx_strand_id
1 'polypeptide(L)'
;MDFLSLLAPPKVTRSLLTSPSSLFSAALSLRIVLLLYGLYQDAHGPLKYTDIDYGVFTDAARYISYGHSPYLRDTYRYTPLLAWILLPTTWEPQHIWFSFGKALFAISDILAGWMIFVVLQKRGTSQMRALKYSGIWLLNPMVATISTRGSSEGLLCVMVMALLWATEMRHIALSGVLLGLAVHFKIYPFIYGVSILWSLEPPAPNPSRPAVKEETHTSIFSKLSTFLNQDRLVFIFTSLATFSALNISMFALYGTPFMQHTYLHHLTRIDHRHNFSPYNILLYLSSANIVTTAHLSSLRFESLAFIPQLVLSTLLIPVSISNSSLPRAMLAQTFAFVTFNKVCTSQYFLWYLIFLPIYLPDSVLIRNPTLGFSVLGAWVAGQTVWLWQGYKLEMLGESSFVPGLWSSSLLFFAVNCWILGIVISDHGPGGHGLGPAPEKGHHKVDTIYPREKTLKEEGVRGVEDDSDEESDVEEIPREQTVEEMVREEMKRRRQYARTGVDSTASDRQQTDVLLGEYMDDIQSLISPDE
;
A
#
# COMPACT_ATOMS: atom_id res chain seq x y z
N MET A 1 31.67 -42.71 -3.55
CA MET A 1 31.22 -41.42 -2.98
C MET A 1 29.97 -41.02 -3.74
N ASP A 2 28.87 -40.87 -3.02
CA ASP A 2 27.53 -40.80 -3.60
C ASP A 2 27.24 -39.38 -4.12
N PHE A 3 27.10 -39.21 -5.44
CA PHE A 3 26.91 -37.92 -6.12
C PHE A 3 25.62 -37.21 -5.65
N LEU A 4 24.66 -37.96 -5.10
CA LEU A 4 23.44 -37.44 -4.48
C LEU A 4 23.69 -36.69 -3.15
N SER A 5 24.81 -36.95 -2.47
CA SER A 5 25.18 -36.24 -1.23
C SER A 5 25.68 -34.81 -1.45
N LEU A 6 26.12 -34.48 -2.68
CA LEU A 6 26.51 -33.12 -3.09
C LEU A 6 25.30 -32.22 -3.41
N LEU A 7 24.13 -32.82 -3.64
CA LEU A 7 22.85 -32.12 -3.83
C LEU A 7 22.04 -32.00 -2.54
N ALA A 8 22.50 -32.59 -1.43
CA ALA A 8 21.87 -32.39 -0.13
C ALA A 8 22.11 -30.94 0.31
N PRO A 9 21.05 -30.15 0.59
CA PRO A 9 21.23 -28.78 1.03
C PRO A 9 22.09 -28.78 2.31
N PRO A 10 23.06 -27.86 2.44
CA PRO A 10 23.96 -27.82 3.59
C PRO A 10 23.16 -27.76 4.90
N LYS A 11 23.66 -28.43 5.95
CA LYS A 11 23.03 -28.55 7.28
C LYS A 11 22.65 -27.19 7.92
N VAL A 12 23.16 -26.08 7.39
CA VAL A 12 22.86 -24.69 7.77
C VAL A 12 21.41 -24.27 7.45
N THR A 13 20.75 -24.90 6.47
CA THR A 13 19.38 -24.53 6.06
C THR A 13 18.30 -24.93 7.07
N ARG A 14 18.58 -25.85 8.00
CA ARG A 14 17.64 -26.23 9.05
C ARG A 14 17.51 -25.21 10.17
N SER A 15 18.38 -24.20 10.30
CA SER A 15 18.31 -23.17 11.36
C SER A 15 17.54 -21.93 10.92
N LEU A 16 17.65 -21.55 9.64
CA LEU A 16 17.19 -20.25 9.16
C LEU A 16 15.67 -20.08 9.24
N LEU A 17 14.92 -21.09 8.79
CA LEU A 17 13.45 -21.03 8.69
C LEU A 17 12.73 -21.64 9.91
N THR A 18 13.50 -22.04 10.92
CA THR A 18 13.00 -22.82 12.05
C THR A 18 13.16 -22.09 13.38
N SER A 19 14.12 -21.16 13.44
CA SER A 19 14.29 -20.23 14.55
C SER A 19 13.75 -18.85 14.18
N PRO A 20 12.87 -18.24 15.00
CA PRO A 20 12.42 -16.86 14.81
C PRO A 20 13.61 -15.89 14.71
N SER A 21 14.56 -15.96 15.65
CA SER A 21 15.70 -15.03 15.67
C SER A 21 16.52 -15.14 14.38
N SER A 22 16.74 -16.34 13.86
CA SER A 22 17.49 -16.55 12.63
C SER A 22 16.75 -15.97 11.41
N LEU A 23 15.44 -16.20 11.29
CA LEU A 23 14.64 -15.72 10.17
C LEU A 23 14.57 -14.18 10.14
N PHE A 24 14.23 -13.57 11.29
CA PHE A 24 14.11 -12.12 11.39
C PHE A 24 15.48 -11.43 11.23
N SER A 25 16.55 -12.02 11.76
CA SER A 25 17.91 -11.47 11.55
C SER A 25 18.32 -11.54 10.09
N ALA A 26 17.99 -12.62 9.38
CA ALA A 26 18.28 -12.73 7.96
C ALA A 26 17.46 -11.75 7.12
N ALA A 27 16.18 -11.57 7.44
CA ALA A 27 15.31 -10.61 6.78
C ALA A 27 15.78 -9.15 7.01
N LEU A 28 16.22 -8.83 8.23
CA LEU A 28 16.81 -7.54 8.56
C LEU A 28 18.13 -7.33 7.82
N SER A 29 19.02 -8.33 7.84
CA SER A 29 20.31 -8.28 7.16
C SER A 29 20.15 -8.07 5.65
N LEU A 30 19.19 -8.76 5.01
CA LEU A 30 18.86 -8.55 3.60
C LEU A 30 18.52 -7.09 3.30
N ARG A 31 17.70 -6.45 4.14
CA ARG A 31 17.30 -5.05 3.96
C ARG A 31 18.46 -4.09 4.22
N ILE A 32 19.28 -4.33 5.24
CA ILE A 32 20.48 -3.52 5.51
C ILE A 32 21.43 -3.59 4.31
N VAL A 33 21.70 -4.79 3.78
CA VAL A 33 22.57 -4.98 2.61
C VAL A 33 22.01 -4.22 1.40
N LEU A 34 20.71 -4.32 1.14
CA LEU A 34 20.07 -3.61 0.03
C LEU A 34 20.06 -2.09 0.21
N LEU A 35 19.90 -1.57 1.43
CA LEU A 35 20.02 -0.13 1.71
C LEU A 35 21.44 0.37 1.44
N LEU A 36 22.46 -0.34 1.93
CA LEU A 36 23.86 0.01 1.70
C LEU A 36 24.23 -0.10 0.22
N TYR A 37 23.78 -1.15 -0.45
CA TYR A 37 23.92 -1.31 -1.89
C TYR A 37 23.22 -0.18 -2.66
N GLY A 38 22.02 0.23 -2.22
CA GLY A 38 21.29 1.33 -2.80
C GLY A 38 22.04 2.65 -2.70
N LEU A 39 22.65 2.96 -1.55
CA LEU A 39 23.52 4.14 -1.39
C LEU A 39 24.73 4.09 -2.32
N TYR A 40 25.37 2.92 -2.44
CA TYR A 40 26.49 2.73 -3.36
C TYR A 40 26.05 2.94 -4.82
N GLN A 41 24.95 2.32 -5.24
CA GLN A 41 24.42 2.43 -6.60
C GLN A 41 23.99 3.87 -6.92
N ASP A 42 23.34 4.57 -5.99
CA ASP A 42 22.94 5.97 -6.19
C ASP A 42 24.16 6.90 -6.36
N ALA A 43 25.29 6.60 -5.72
CA ALA A 43 26.52 7.38 -5.82
C ALA A 43 27.34 7.09 -7.10
N HIS A 44 27.31 5.85 -7.61
CA HIS A 44 28.21 5.41 -8.70
C HIS A 44 27.51 5.07 -10.01
N GLY A 45 26.19 4.84 -9.98
CA GLY A 45 25.42 4.37 -11.11
C GLY A 45 24.68 5.50 -11.85
N PRO A 46 24.52 5.37 -13.18
CA PRO A 46 23.64 6.27 -13.95
C PRO A 46 22.17 6.02 -13.62
N LEU A 47 21.80 4.75 -13.37
CA LEU A 47 20.46 4.36 -12.94
C LEU A 47 20.38 4.34 -11.41
N LYS A 48 19.52 5.20 -10.87
CA LYS A 48 19.32 5.32 -9.42
C LYS A 48 18.57 4.11 -8.87
N TYR A 49 19.04 3.64 -7.72
CA TYR A 49 18.33 2.68 -6.90
C TYR A 49 17.14 3.35 -6.22
N THR A 50 17.29 4.57 -5.70
CA THR A 50 16.19 5.31 -5.09
C THR A 50 15.00 5.44 -6.05
N ASP A 51 13.82 5.09 -5.58
CA ASP A 51 12.57 5.26 -6.31
C ASP A 51 12.26 6.76 -6.47
N ILE A 52 11.72 7.16 -7.62
CA ILE A 52 11.38 8.56 -7.90
C ILE A 52 10.31 9.08 -6.94
N ASP A 53 9.36 8.21 -6.53
CA ASP A 53 8.33 8.56 -5.57
C ASP A 53 8.93 8.92 -4.20
N TYR A 54 10.08 8.34 -3.84
CA TYR A 54 10.74 8.67 -2.58
C TYR A 54 11.15 10.15 -2.53
N GLY A 55 11.69 10.68 -3.63
CA GLY A 55 12.01 12.10 -3.75
C GLY A 55 10.76 12.97 -3.61
N VAL A 56 9.66 12.58 -4.26
CA VAL A 56 8.36 13.26 -4.15
C VAL A 56 7.85 13.29 -2.70
N PHE A 57 8.02 12.19 -1.95
CA PHE A 57 7.64 12.15 -0.53
C PHE A 57 8.50 13.06 0.34
N THR A 58 9.83 13.00 0.18
CA THR A 58 10.76 13.78 1.01
C THR A 58 10.68 15.28 0.72
N ASP A 59 10.42 15.65 -0.54
CA ASP A 59 10.20 17.05 -0.90
C ASP A 59 8.90 17.57 -0.30
N ALA A 60 7.82 16.78 -0.34
CA ALA A 60 6.57 17.12 0.32
C ALA A 60 6.74 17.27 1.84
N ALA A 61 7.52 16.39 2.48
CA ALA A 61 7.88 16.53 3.90
C ALA A 61 8.66 17.83 4.15
N ARG A 62 9.56 18.22 3.24
CA ARG A 62 10.29 19.48 3.30
C ARG A 62 9.38 20.71 3.22
N TYR A 63 8.40 20.73 2.32
CA TYR A 63 7.39 21.80 2.30
C TYR A 63 6.65 21.92 3.62
N ILE A 64 6.23 20.79 4.22
CA ILE A 64 5.55 20.78 5.52
C ILE A 64 6.48 21.32 6.62
N SER A 65 7.77 20.97 6.60
CA SER A 65 8.73 21.48 7.59
C SER A 65 8.90 23.01 7.56
N TYR A 66 8.58 23.65 6.44
CA TYR A 66 8.54 25.11 6.29
C TYR A 66 7.15 25.72 6.51
N GLY A 67 6.17 24.94 7.00
CA GLY A 67 4.80 25.41 7.21
C GLY A 67 3.97 25.52 5.93
N HIS A 68 4.44 24.94 4.82
CA HIS A 68 3.74 24.95 3.54
C HIS A 68 2.95 23.67 3.27
N SER A 69 2.06 23.74 2.29
CA SER A 69 1.30 22.57 1.82
C SER A 69 2.23 21.56 1.11
N PRO A 70 2.12 20.24 1.39
CA PRO A 70 2.87 19.23 0.65
C PRO A 70 2.49 19.19 -0.83
N TYR A 71 1.32 19.71 -1.19
CA TYR A 71 0.84 19.77 -2.57
C TYR A 71 1.50 20.87 -3.41
N LEU A 72 2.36 21.70 -2.81
CA LEU A 72 3.27 22.55 -3.59
C LEU A 72 4.35 21.73 -4.29
N ARG A 73 4.63 20.51 -3.82
CA ARG A 73 5.45 19.57 -4.58
C ARG A 73 4.66 19.03 -5.75
N ASP A 74 5.13 19.35 -6.96
CA ASP A 74 4.57 18.77 -8.18
C ASP A 74 4.51 17.26 -8.10
N THR A 75 3.49 16.67 -8.70
CA THR A 75 3.26 15.21 -8.72
C THR A 75 3.08 14.54 -7.35
N TYR A 76 3.01 15.28 -6.24
CA TYR A 76 2.59 14.70 -4.95
C TYR A 76 1.10 14.35 -5.01
N ARG A 77 0.78 13.06 -4.95
CA ARG A 77 -0.59 12.51 -5.09
C ARG A 77 -0.94 11.55 -3.94
N TYR A 78 -0.37 11.78 -2.77
CA TYR A 78 -0.46 10.92 -1.60
C TYR A 78 -1.10 11.66 -0.43
N THR A 79 -1.58 10.95 0.59
CA THR A 79 -2.10 11.60 1.81
C THR A 79 -1.02 12.45 2.48
N PRO A 80 -1.34 13.62 3.09
CA PRO A 80 -0.36 14.40 3.85
C PRO A 80 0.22 13.62 5.05
N LEU A 81 -0.50 12.62 5.57
CA LEU A 81 0.02 11.78 6.67
C LEU A 81 1.34 11.10 6.32
N LEU A 82 1.54 10.71 5.05
CA LEU A 82 2.80 10.12 4.61
C LEU A 82 3.94 11.14 4.71
N ALA A 83 3.73 12.37 4.24
CA ALA A 83 4.71 13.45 4.36
C ALA A 83 4.97 13.81 5.84
N TRP A 84 3.96 13.78 6.71
CA TRP A 84 4.13 14.00 8.16
C TRP A 84 5.02 12.95 8.82
N ILE A 85 4.78 11.67 8.52
CA ILE A 85 5.60 10.56 9.01
C ILE A 85 7.06 10.72 8.56
N LEU A 86 7.29 11.35 7.41
CA LEU A 86 8.61 11.53 6.81
C LEU A 86 9.29 12.86 7.17
N LEU A 87 8.73 13.67 8.08
CA LEU A 87 9.40 14.89 8.56
C LEU A 87 10.84 14.68 9.03
N PRO A 88 11.22 13.55 9.68
CA PRO A 88 12.62 13.34 10.04
C PRO A 88 13.59 13.34 8.85
N THR A 89 13.11 13.12 7.62
CA THR A 89 13.95 13.22 6.41
C THR A 89 14.45 14.63 6.12
N THR A 90 13.91 15.66 6.79
CA THR A 90 14.32 17.06 6.62
C THR A 90 15.36 17.50 7.64
N TRP A 91 15.77 16.62 8.57
CA TRP A 91 16.70 16.96 9.64
C TRP A 91 18.17 16.92 9.21
N GLU A 92 19.03 17.61 9.96
CA GLU A 92 20.48 17.60 9.74
C GLU A 92 21.19 16.53 10.61
N PRO A 93 22.25 15.88 10.10
CA PRO A 93 22.80 16.05 8.75
C PRO A 93 22.01 15.27 7.68
N GLN A 94 21.70 15.92 6.55
CA GLN A 94 20.84 15.36 5.48
C GLN A 94 21.31 13.99 4.95
N HIS A 95 22.62 13.75 4.87
CA HIS A 95 23.15 12.48 4.35
C HIS A 95 22.78 11.25 5.20
N ILE A 96 22.39 11.44 6.47
CA ILE A 96 21.88 10.38 7.34
C ILE A 96 20.36 10.34 7.25
N TRP A 97 19.72 11.49 7.50
CA TRP A 97 18.28 11.58 7.68
C TRP A 97 17.47 11.40 6.40
N PHE A 98 18.04 11.71 5.23
CA PHE A 98 17.39 11.43 3.93
C PHE A 98 16.99 9.96 3.79
N SER A 99 17.72 9.01 4.42
CA SER A 99 17.40 7.58 4.35
C SER A 99 16.38 7.11 5.39
N PHE A 100 15.90 7.99 6.29
CA PHE A 100 14.96 7.63 7.34
C PHE A 100 13.71 6.93 6.81
N GLY A 101 13.08 7.48 5.77
CA GLY A 101 11.88 6.88 5.17
C GLY A 101 12.13 5.49 4.59
N LYS A 102 13.25 5.29 3.89
CA LYS A 102 13.64 3.96 3.38
C LYS A 102 13.82 2.94 4.51
N ALA A 103 14.45 3.35 5.62
CA ALA A 103 14.60 2.50 6.80
C ALA A 103 13.24 2.16 7.43
N LEU A 104 12.36 3.16 7.58
CA LEU A 104 11.01 2.98 8.09
C LEU A 104 10.19 2.00 7.22
N PHE A 105 10.25 2.15 5.90
CA PHE A 105 9.54 1.26 4.98
C PHE A 105 10.10 -0.16 5.02
N ALA A 106 11.43 -0.31 5.09
CA ALA A 106 12.06 -1.62 5.25
C ALA A 106 11.69 -2.30 6.58
N ILE A 107 11.63 -1.54 7.69
CA ILE A 107 11.15 -2.03 8.99
C ILE A 107 9.68 -2.46 8.89
N SER A 108 8.86 -1.74 8.14
CA SER A 108 7.46 -2.06 7.93
C SER A 108 7.26 -3.43 7.27
N ASP A 109 8.12 -3.82 6.33
CA ASP A 109 8.07 -5.18 5.77
C ASP A 109 8.33 -6.26 6.84
N ILE A 110 9.28 -6.01 7.75
CA ILE A 110 9.61 -6.93 8.84
C ILE A 110 8.42 -7.06 9.78
N LEU A 111 7.80 -5.93 10.13
CA LEU A 111 6.60 -5.89 10.95
C LEU A 111 5.42 -6.61 10.25
N ALA A 112 5.25 -6.44 8.95
CA ALA A 112 4.23 -7.14 8.17
C ALA A 112 4.47 -8.66 8.17
N GLY A 113 5.73 -9.10 8.04
CA GLY A 113 6.11 -10.51 8.15
C GLY A 113 5.89 -11.11 9.54
N TRP A 114 6.10 -10.31 10.60
CA TRP A 114 5.74 -10.68 11.96
C TRP A 114 4.22 -10.79 12.13
N MET A 115 3.43 -9.86 11.59
CA MET A 115 1.98 -9.93 11.62
C MET A 115 1.45 -11.18 10.89
N ILE A 116 2.03 -11.54 9.74
CA ILE A 116 1.74 -12.81 9.05
C ILE A 116 2.00 -14.00 9.99
N PHE A 117 3.14 -14.02 10.68
CA PHE A 117 3.46 -15.08 11.64
C PHE A 117 2.41 -15.19 12.75
N VAL A 118 2.02 -14.05 13.33
CA VAL A 118 0.99 -13.98 14.38
C VAL A 118 -0.36 -14.50 13.87
N VAL A 119 -0.81 -14.07 12.69
CA VAL A 119 -2.07 -14.54 12.10
C VAL A 119 -2.03 -16.04 11.84
N LEU A 120 -0.93 -16.57 11.29
CA LEU A 120 -0.76 -18.00 11.07
C LEU A 120 -0.81 -18.81 12.38
N GLN A 121 -0.13 -18.34 13.44
CA GLN A 121 -0.20 -18.96 14.78
C GLN A 121 -1.63 -18.99 15.32
N LYS A 122 -2.34 -17.86 15.23
CA LYS A 122 -3.72 -17.75 15.72
C LYS A 122 -4.71 -18.63 14.95
N ARG A 123 -4.43 -18.91 13.67
CA ARG A 123 -5.17 -19.87 12.86
C ARG A 123 -4.77 -21.34 13.10
N GLY A 124 -3.95 -21.62 14.11
CA GLY A 124 -3.58 -22.98 14.51
C GLY A 124 -2.41 -23.58 13.73
N THR A 125 -1.70 -22.80 12.91
CA THR A 125 -0.49 -23.29 12.22
C THR A 125 0.64 -23.46 13.23
N SER A 126 1.30 -24.63 13.26
CA SER A 126 2.47 -24.84 14.13
C SER A 126 3.55 -23.77 13.93
N GLN A 127 4.26 -23.37 14.98
CA GLN A 127 5.33 -22.35 14.94
C GLN A 127 6.30 -22.54 13.77
N MET A 128 6.80 -23.76 13.60
CA MET A 128 7.71 -24.13 12.52
C MET A 128 7.12 -23.85 11.12
N ARG A 129 5.86 -24.26 10.88
CA ARG A 129 5.19 -24.00 9.59
C ARG A 129 4.93 -22.51 9.40
N ALA A 130 4.50 -21.80 10.44
CA ALA A 130 4.24 -20.37 10.38
C ALA A 130 5.51 -19.59 10.01
N LEU A 131 6.66 -19.91 10.62
CA LEU A 131 7.95 -19.30 10.24
C LEU A 131 8.31 -19.54 8.78
N LYS A 132 8.13 -20.76 8.27
CA LYS A 132 8.40 -21.08 6.85
C LYS A 132 7.54 -20.27 5.90
N TYR A 133 6.23 -20.16 6.17
CA TYR A 133 5.33 -19.36 5.33
C TYR A 133 5.58 -17.86 5.46
N SER A 134 5.80 -17.33 6.68
CA SER A 134 6.23 -15.94 6.87
C SER A 134 7.54 -15.62 6.14
N GLY A 135 8.43 -16.60 6.03
CA GLY A 135 9.67 -16.50 5.25
C GLY A 135 9.44 -16.16 3.77
N ILE A 136 8.30 -16.55 3.19
CA ILE A 136 7.94 -16.22 1.79
C ILE A 136 7.78 -14.71 1.60
N TRP A 137 7.40 -13.96 2.64
CA TRP A 137 7.38 -12.49 2.62
C TRP A 137 8.71 -11.90 3.09
N LEU A 138 9.19 -12.35 4.26
CA LEU A 138 10.36 -11.78 4.94
C LEU A 138 11.65 -11.86 4.10
N LEU A 139 11.82 -12.95 3.33
CA LEU A 139 13.00 -13.19 2.49
C LEU A 139 12.74 -12.93 1.00
N ASN A 140 11.59 -12.33 0.65
CA ASN A 140 11.27 -12.04 -0.74
C ASN A 140 12.14 -10.87 -1.27
N PRO A 141 12.98 -11.08 -2.28
CA PRO A 141 13.84 -10.02 -2.82
C PRO A 141 13.02 -8.89 -3.43
N MET A 142 11.84 -9.16 -4.00
CA MET A 142 10.97 -8.12 -4.57
C MET A 142 10.44 -7.18 -3.48
N VAL A 143 9.96 -7.74 -2.37
CA VAL A 143 9.47 -6.97 -1.21
C VAL A 143 10.60 -6.11 -0.64
N ALA A 144 11.74 -6.75 -0.34
CA ALA A 144 12.89 -6.06 0.25
C ALA A 144 13.46 -4.99 -0.68
N THR A 145 13.48 -5.21 -1.99
CA THR A 145 13.94 -4.21 -2.97
C THR A 145 12.98 -3.02 -3.00
N ILE A 146 11.68 -3.24 -3.15
CA ILE A 146 10.69 -2.16 -3.28
C ILE A 146 10.69 -1.24 -2.06
N SER A 147 10.74 -1.78 -0.84
CA SER A 147 10.78 -0.96 0.38
C SER A 147 12.09 -0.19 0.54
N THR A 148 13.24 -0.85 0.31
CA THR A 148 14.56 -0.21 0.44
C THR A 148 14.86 0.82 -0.65
N ARG A 149 14.18 0.74 -1.81
CA ARG A 149 14.19 1.81 -2.83
C ARG A 149 13.43 3.07 -2.36
N GLY A 150 12.57 2.96 -1.35
CA GLY A 150 11.82 4.09 -0.78
C GLY A 150 10.31 4.05 -1.04
N SER A 151 9.74 2.90 -1.35
CA SER A 151 8.28 2.76 -1.52
C SER A 151 7.58 2.52 -0.18
N SER A 152 6.47 3.23 0.06
CA SER A 152 5.71 3.16 1.32
C SER A 152 4.73 1.97 1.41
N GLU A 153 4.67 1.09 0.41
CA GLU A 153 3.71 -0.02 0.37
C GLU A 153 3.81 -0.98 1.56
N GLY A 154 4.99 -1.12 2.16
CA GLY A 154 5.19 -1.91 3.38
C GLY A 154 4.35 -1.42 4.56
N LEU A 155 4.21 -0.10 4.75
CA LEU A 155 3.36 0.48 5.80
C LEU A 155 1.89 0.08 5.61
N LEU A 156 1.43 0.14 4.36
CA LEU A 156 0.07 -0.23 4.02
C LEU A 156 -0.17 -1.74 4.22
N CYS A 157 0.80 -2.58 3.89
CA CYS A 157 0.75 -4.01 4.16
C CYS A 157 0.64 -4.32 5.66
N VAL A 158 1.34 -3.56 6.53
CA VAL A 158 1.17 -3.67 7.99
C VAL A 158 -0.27 -3.33 8.40
N MET A 159 -0.83 -2.22 7.91
CA MET A 159 -2.20 -1.81 8.22
C MET A 159 -3.22 -2.88 7.79
N VAL A 160 -3.05 -3.46 6.61
CA VAL A 160 -3.93 -4.51 6.07
C VAL A 160 -3.81 -5.83 6.84
N MET A 161 -2.60 -6.23 7.24
CA MET A 161 -2.43 -7.41 8.09
C MET A 161 -2.96 -7.19 9.51
N ALA A 162 -2.83 -5.98 10.05
CA ALA A 162 -3.44 -5.59 11.32
C ALA A 162 -4.96 -5.61 11.24
N LEU A 163 -5.55 -5.11 10.14
CA LEU A 163 -6.98 -5.19 9.87
C LEU A 163 -7.47 -6.64 9.84
N LEU A 164 -6.76 -7.51 9.10
CA LEU A 164 -7.11 -8.93 9.03
C LEU A 164 -7.02 -9.58 10.41
N TRP A 165 -5.92 -9.35 11.14
CA TRP A 165 -5.74 -9.86 12.50
C TRP A 165 -6.85 -9.39 13.44
N ALA A 166 -7.15 -8.09 13.47
CA ALA A 166 -8.20 -7.53 14.33
C ALA A 166 -9.57 -8.14 14.00
N THR A 167 -9.86 -8.36 12.71
CA THR A 167 -11.13 -8.93 12.26
C THR A 167 -11.25 -10.40 12.69
N GLU A 168 -10.22 -11.22 12.43
CA GLU A 168 -10.18 -12.63 12.81
C GLU A 168 -10.23 -12.82 14.33
N MET A 169 -9.64 -11.90 15.10
CA MET A 169 -9.67 -11.91 16.57
C MET A 169 -10.93 -11.25 17.16
N ARG A 170 -11.92 -10.88 16.33
CA ARG A 170 -13.17 -10.22 16.74
C ARG A 170 -12.98 -8.88 17.48
N HIS A 171 -11.88 -8.17 17.24
CA HIS A 171 -11.70 -6.79 17.70
C HIS A 171 -12.40 -5.82 16.72
N ILE A 172 -13.74 -5.79 16.76
CA ILE A 172 -14.58 -5.15 15.73
C ILE A 172 -14.31 -3.65 15.60
N ALA A 173 -14.29 -2.92 16.72
CA ALA A 173 -14.04 -1.47 16.71
C ALA A 173 -12.64 -1.14 16.16
N LEU A 174 -11.62 -1.89 16.58
CA LEU A 174 -10.26 -1.74 16.06
C LEU A 174 -10.19 -2.05 14.57
N SER A 175 -10.93 -3.07 14.10
CA SER A 175 -11.00 -3.41 12.68
C SER A 175 -11.59 -2.26 11.87
N GLY A 176 -12.64 -1.60 12.37
CA GLY A 176 -13.18 -0.41 11.72
C GLY A 176 -12.18 0.76 11.70
N VAL A 177 -11.53 1.07 12.83
CA VAL A 177 -10.47 2.10 12.91
C VAL A 177 -9.35 1.82 11.90
N LEU A 178 -8.85 0.58 11.85
CA LEU A 178 -7.78 0.18 10.94
C LEU A 178 -8.21 0.27 9.47
N LEU A 179 -9.44 -0.10 9.13
CA LEU A 179 -9.96 0.08 7.77
C LEU A 179 -10.04 1.57 7.42
N GLY A 180 -10.60 2.41 8.29
CA GLY A 180 -10.71 3.85 8.04
C GLY A 180 -9.35 4.52 7.84
N LEU A 181 -8.37 4.16 8.69
CA LEU A 181 -6.98 4.60 8.55
C LEU A 181 -6.34 4.13 7.25
N ALA A 182 -6.47 2.84 6.91
CA ALA A 182 -5.87 2.27 5.70
C ALA A 182 -6.45 2.91 4.42
N VAL A 183 -7.77 3.13 4.37
CA VAL A 183 -8.45 3.79 3.24
C VAL A 183 -8.04 5.25 3.10
N HIS A 184 -7.86 5.96 4.22
CA HIS A 184 -7.32 7.31 4.19
C HIS A 184 -5.87 7.33 3.69
N PHE A 185 -5.05 6.36 4.10
CA PHE A 185 -3.66 6.27 3.68
C PHE A 185 -3.51 5.97 2.19
N LYS A 186 -4.34 5.06 1.67
CA LYS A 186 -4.47 4.77 0.24
C LYS A 186 -5.88 4.27 -0.01
N ILE A 187 -6.53 4.68 -1.09
CA ILE A 187 -7.97 4.41 -1.24
C ILE A 187 -8.32 2.91 -1.33
N TYR A 188 -7.49 2.07 -1.95
CA TYR A 188 -7.87 0.69 -2.34
C TYR A 188 -8.33 -0.28 -1.23
N PRO A 189 -7.87 -0.22 0.04
CA PRO A 189 -8.33 -1.12 1.10
C PRO A 189 -9.84 -1.05 1.35
N PHE A 190 -10.55 -0.07 0.80
CA PHE A 190 -12.02 0.05 0.89
C PHE A 190 -12.71 -1.22 0.39
N ILE A 191 -12.10 -1.95 -0.55
CA ILE A 191 -12.64 -3.20 -1.07
C ILE A 191 -12.88 -4.22 0.04
N TYR A 192 -12.06 -4.24 1.11
CA TYR A 192 -12.18 -5.21 2.19
C TYR A 192 -13.41 -5.01 3.06
N GLY A 193 -14.00 -3.81 3.07
CA GLY A 193 -15.16 -3.50 3.90
C GLY A 193 -16.33 -4.46 3.67
N VAL A 194 -16.60 -4.82 2.41
CA VAL A 194 -17.72 -5.73 2.09
C VAL A 194 -17.44 -7.16 2.59
N SER A 195 -16.24 -7.69 2.41
CA SER A 195 -15.89 -9.04 2.88
C SER A 195 -15.90 -9.15 4.39
N ILE A 196 -15.42 -8.11 5.08
CA ILE A 196 -15.45 -8.05 6.55
C ILE A 196 -16.90 -8.02 7.02
N LEU A 197 -17.74 -7.13 6.47
CA LEU A 197 -19.17 -7.08 6.78
C LEU A 197 -19.86 -8.43 6.58
N TRP A 198 -19.57 -9.10 5.47
CA TRP A 198 -20.14 -10.41 5.16
C TRP A 198 -19.69 -11.46 6.19
N SER A 199 -18.41 -11.48 6.56
CA SER A 199 -17.82 -12.39 7.54
C SER A 199 -18.34 -12.20 8.98
N LEU A 200 -18.86 -11.02 9.32
CA LEU A 200 -19.43 -10.71 10.65
C LEU A 200 -20.85 -11.26 10.79
N GLU A 201 -21.00 -12.58 10.68
CA GLU A 201 -22.28 -13.25 10.88
C GLU A 201 -22.72 -13.20 12.36
N PRO A 202 -24.04 -13.10 12.63
CA PRO A 202 -24.57 -13.15 13.98
C PRO A 202 -24.18 -14.46 14.69
N PRO A 203 -24.00 -14.45 16.02
CA PRO A 203 -23.82 -15.68 16.79
C PRO A 203 -24.98 -16.65 16.52
N ALA A 204 -24.68 -17.93 16.36
CA ALA A 204 -25.70 -18.96 16.16
C ALA A 204 -26.74 -18.91 17.30
N PRO A 205 -28.06 -18.99 17.00
CA PRO A 205 -29.08 -18.96 18.03
C PRO A 205 -28.89 -20.13 19.01
N ASN A 206 -29.08 -19.84 20.30
CA ASN A 206 -28.94 -20.84 21.37
C ASN A 206 -29.79 -22.09 21.09
N PRO A 207 -29.23 -23.31 21.13
CA PRO A 207 -29.95 -24.55 20.84
C PRO A 207 -31.06 -24.89 21.86
N SER A 208 -31.15 -24.13 22.96
CA SER A 208 -32.11 -24.32 24.04
C SER A 208 -33.47 -23.62 23.83
N ARG A 209 -33.72 -22.99 22.68
CA ARG A 209 -35.05 -22.51 22.29
C ARG A 209 -35.57 -23.29 21.10
N PRO A 210 -36.76 -23.94 21.19
CA PRO A 210 -37.35 -24.62 20.05
C PRO A 210 -37.60 -23.62 18.92
N ALA A 211 -37.09 -23.94 17.73
CA ALA A 211 -37.30 -23.16 16.53
C ALA A 211 -38.78 -23.18 16.17
N VAL A 212 -39.49 -22.10 16.50
CA VAL A 212 -40.82 -21.84 15.94
C VAL A 212 -40.60 -21.56 14.46
N LYS A 213 -40.98 -22.52 13.60
CA LYS A 213 -41.05 -22.32 12.16
C LYS A 213 -42.23 -21.41 11.85
N GLU A 214 -42.05 -20.10 12.01
CA GLU A 214 -42.95 -19.13 11.39
C GLU A 214 -42.53 -18.95 9.93
N GLU A 215 -43.32 -19.52 9.02
CA GLU A 215 -43.30 -19.16 7.60
C GLU A 215 -43.82 -17.73 7.43
N THR A 216 -42.97 -16.76 7.76
CA THR A 216 -43.26 -15.35 7.49
C THR A 216 -42.69 -14.99 6.13
N HIS A 217 -43.54 -14.39 5.29
CA HIS A 217 -43.11 -13.68 4.09
C HIS A 217 -42.13 -12.56 4.53
N THR A 218 -40.84 -12.87 4.57
CA THR A 218 -39.82 -11.92 5.00
C THR A 218 -39.72 -10.81 3.97
N SER A 219 -40.34 -9.67 4.26
CA SER A 219 -40.14 -8.42 3.52
C SER A 219 -38.64 -8.11 3.42
N ILE A 220 -38.19 -7.50 2.32
CA ILE A 220 -36.80 -7.06 2.13
C ILE A 220 -36.29 -6.27 3.34
N PHE A 221 -37.18 -5.49 3.97
CA PHE A 221 -36.90 -4.73 5.18
C PHE A 221 -36.54 -5.62 6.39
N SER A 222 -37.21 -6.76 6.56
CA SER A 222 -36.89 -7.72 7.63
C SER A 222 -35.55 -8.42 7.40
N LYS A 223 -35.20 -8.74 6.16
CA LYS A 223 -33.87 -9.27 5.80
C LYS A 223 -32.76 -8.24 6.04
N LEU A 224 -33.01 -6.98 5.70
CA LEU A 224 -32.08 -5.88 5.92
C LEU A 224 -31.88 -5.57 7.42
N SER A 225 -32.97 -5.55 8.19
CA SER A 225 -32.94 -5.43 9.65
C SER A 225 -32.14 -6.56 10.31
N THR A 226 -32.35 -7.80 9.86
CA THR A 226 -31.61 -8.96 10.37
C THR A 226 -30.14 -8.95 9.94
N PHE A 227 -29.80 -8.32 8.81
CA PHE A 227 -28.44 -8.13 8.37
C PHE A 227 -27.69 -7.07 9.20
N LEU A 228 -28.35 -6.05 9.72
CA LEU A 228 -27.73 -5.01 10.55
C LEU A 228 -27.59 -5.48 12.00
N ASN A 229 -26.51 -6.20 12.30
CA ASN A 229 -26.15 -6.59 13.66
C ASN A 229 -25.23 -5.55 14.33
N GLN A 230 -25.08 -5.64 15.66
CA GLN A 230 -24.27 -4.72 16.45
C GLN A 230 -22.81 -4.68 16.00
N ASP A 231 -22.18 -5.83 15.69
CA ASP A 231 -20.80 -5.88 15.23
C ASP A 231 -20.63 -5.13 13.90
N ARG A 232 -21.56 -5.34 12.95
CA ARG A 232 -21.56 -4.63 11.66
C ARG A 232 -21.73 -3.12 11.85
N LEU A 233 -22.63 -2.70 12.74
CA LEU A 233 -22.83 -1.27 13.04
C LEU A 233 -21.60 -0.64 13.70
N VAL A 234 -20.99 -1.31 14.66
CA VAL A 234 -19.74 -0.84 15.30
C VAL A 234 -18.62 -0.71 14.28
N PHE A 235 -18.45 -1.71 13.40
CA PHE A 235 -17.46 -1.68 12.34
C PHE A 235 -17.70 -0.53 11.35
N ILE A 236 -18.94 -0.36 10.87
CA ILE A 236 -19.31 0.73 9.95
C ILE A 236 -19.06 2.09 10.60
N PHE A 237 -19.53 2.27 11.84
CA PHE A 237 -19.40 3.56 12.52
C PHE A 237 -17.94 3.90 12.79
N THR A 238 -17.15 2.98 13.34
CA THR A 238 -15.73 3.24 13.65
C THR A 238 -14.88 3.45 12.40
N SER A 239 -15.16 2.74 11.30
CA SER A 239 -14.48 2.97 10.02
C SER A 239 -14.85 4.32 9.39
N LEU A 240 -16.14 4.65 9.31
CA LEU A 240 -16.59 5.94 8.79
C LEU A 240 -16.13 7.11 9.65
N ALA A 241 -16.17 6.98 10.98
CA ALA A 241 -15.71 8.02 11.90
C ALA A 241 -14.21 8.27 11.73
N THR A 242 -13.40 7.22 11.69
CA THR A 242 -11.94 7.36 11.52
C THR A 242 -11.59 7.94 10.15
N PHE A 243 -12.18 7.40 9.08
CA PHE A 243 -11.97 7.92 7.73
C PHE A 243 -12.41 9.39 7.63
N SER A 244 -13.60 9.73 8.10
CA SER A 244 -14.12 11.11 8.03
C SER A 244 -13.28 12.06 8.86
N ALA A 245 -12.90 11.69 10.09
CA ALA A 245 -12.07 12.54 10.94
C ALA A 245 -10.73 12.87 10.26
N LEU A 246 -10.01 11.86 9.77
CA LEU A 246 -8.74 12.07 9.08
C LEU A 246 -8.89 12.94 7.83
N ASN A 247 -9.92 12.69 7.01
CA ASN A 247 -10.15 13.48 5.80
C ASN A 247 -10.58 14.92 6.10
N ILE A 248 -11.45 15.13 7.09
CA ILE A 248 -11.86 16.47 7.54
C ILE A 248 -10.65 17.22 8.08
N SER A 249 -9.80 16.58 8.90
CA SER A 249 -8.58 17.19 9.42
C SER A 249 -7.62 17.59 8.30
N MET A 250 -7.35 16.70 7.33
CA MET A 250 -6.46 17.02 6.22
C MET A 250 -7.06 18.08 5.28
N PHE A 251 -8.38 18.08 5.07
CA PHE A 251 -9.06 19.11 4.29
C PHE A 251 -9.02 20.46 5.00
N ALA A 252 -9.20 20.50 6.32
CA ALA A 252 -9.09 21.73 7.09
C ALA A 252 -7.69 22.36 7.01
N LEU A 253 -6.64 21.54 6.89
CA LEU A 253 -5.26 22.01 6.78
C LEU A 253 -4.86 22.42 5.35
N TYR A 254 -5.33 21.71 4.32
CA TYR A 254 -4.79 21.85 2.96
C TYR A 254 -5.84 22.18 1.89
N GLY A 255 -7.12 22.26 2.24
CA GLY A 255 -8.21 22.67 1.34
C GLY A 255 -8.42 21.78 0.12
N THR A 256 -8.81 22.40 -1.00
CA THR A 256 -9.12 21.71 -2.25
C THR A 256 -7.95 20.94 -2.88
N PRO A 257 -6.66 21.38 -2.78
CA PRO A 257 -5.52 20.56 -3.19
C PRO A 257 -5.50 19.16 -2.60
N PHE A 258 -5.88 18.99 -1.32
CA PHE A 258 -5.94 17.67 -0.69
C PHE A 258 -6.89 16.71 -1.43
N MET A 259 -8.12 17.16 -1.66
CA MET A 259 -9.14 16.35 -2.36
C MET A 259 -8.73 16.05 -3.80
N GLN A 260 -8.18 17.06 -4.49
CA GLN A 260 -7.79 16.94 -5.88
C GLN A 260 -6.66 15.92 -6.04
N HIS A 261 -5.60 16.03 -5.25
CA HIS A 261 -4.40 15.22 -5.44
C HIS A 261 -4.46 13.85 -4.77
N THR A 262 -5.12 13.72 -3.61
CA THR A 262 -5.22 12.43 -2.88
C THR A 262 -6.26 11.49 -3.49
N TYR A 263 -7.36 12.02 -4.02
CA TYR A 263 -8.49 11.18 -4.48
C TYR A 263 -8.90 11.44 -5.92
N LEU A 264 -9.31 12.67 -6.26
CA LEU A 264 -9.96 12.94 -7.56
C LEU A 264 -9.03 12.69 -8.74
N HIS A 265 -7.72 12.94 -8.58
CA HIS A 265 -6.71 12.63 -9.58
C HIS A 265 -6.72 11.17 -10.02
N HIS A 266 -7.08 10.20 -9.18
CA HIS A 266 -7.11 8.79 -9.57
C HIS A 266 -8.18 8.47 -10.63
N LEU A 267 -9.25 9.28 -10.69
CA LEU A 267 -10.30 9.13 -11.71
C LEU A 267 -9.78 9.55 -13.08
N THR A 268 -9.01 10.63 -13.15
CA THR A 268 -8.48 11.20 -14.39
C THR A 268 -7.08 10.72 -14.75
N ARG A 269 -6.37 10.03 -13.84
CA ARG A 269 -4.99 9.55 -14.03
C ARG A 269 -4.87 8.73 -15.32
N ILE A 270 -3.91 9.14 -16.15
CA ILE A 270 -3.41 8.43 -17.32
C ILE A 270 -1.95 8.11 -17.01
N ASP A 271 -1.66 6.83 -16.79
CA ASP A 271 -0.29 6.37 -16.57
C ASP A 271 0.01 5.23 -17.54
N HIS A 272 0.83 5.54 -18.53
CA HIS A 272 1.16 4.64 -19.62
C HIS A 272 2.57 4.06 -19.50
N ARG A 273 3.44 4.65 -18.67
CA ARG A 273 4.80 4.14 -18.46
C ARG A 273 4.77 3.05 -17.41
N HIS A 274 5.64 2.04 -17.52
CA HIS A 274 5.74 0.98 -16.52
C HIS A 274 4.41 0.29 -16.14
N ASN A 275 3.44 0.29 -17.06
CA ASN A 275 2.07 -0.14 -16.80
C ASN A 275 1.81 -1.52 -17.42
N PHE A 276 1.69 -2.55 -16.60
CA PHE A 276 1.45 -3.93 -17.02
C PHE A 276 0.02 -4.17 -17.52
N SER A 277 -0.89 -3.21 -17.36
CA SER A 277 -2.30 -3.44 -17.69
C SER A 277 -2.52 -3.54 -19.21
N PRO A 278 -3.59 -4.26 -19.64
CA PRO A 278 -4.02 -4.28 -21.03
C PRO A 278 -4.27 -2.89 -21.63
N TYR A 279 -4.53 -1.89 -20.79
CA TYR A 279 -4.85 -0.53 -21.19
C TYR A 279 -3.61 0.32 -21.48
N ASN A 280 -2.39 -0.17 -21.22
CA ASN A 280 -1.14 0.60 -21.38
C ASN A 280 -1.06 1.37 -22.71
N ILE A 281 -1.15 0.65 -23.84
CA ILE A 281 -0.97 1.25 -25.17
C ILE A 281 -2.09 2.24 -25.48
N LEU A 282 -3.32 1.95 -25.04
CA LEU A 282 -4.44 2.86 -25.24
C LEU A 282 -4.27 4.15 -24.43
N LEU A 283 -3.79 4.05 -23.19
CA LEU A 283 -3.46 5.20 -22.35
C LEU A 283 -2.28 5.99 -22.93
N TYR A 284 -1.30 5.34 -23.54
CA TYR A 284 -0.21 6.00 -24.27
C TYR A 284 -0.76 6.83 -25.43
N LEU A 285 -1.57 6.23 -26.31
CA LEU A 285 -2.16 6.91 -27.47
C LEU A 285 -3.11 8.04 -27.04
N SER A 286 -3.85 7.86 -25.95
CA SER A 286 -4.69 8.89 -25.34
C SER A 286 -3.84 10.07 -24.84
N SER A 287 -2.71 9.80 -24.17
CA SER A 287 -1.80 10.85 -23.70
C SER A 287 -1.14 11.65 -24.83
N ALA A 288 -1.00 11.05 -26.02
CA ALA A 288 -0.49 11.71 -27.22
C ALA A 288 -1.58 12.50 -27.98
N ASN A 289 -2.82 12.59 -27.46
CA ASN A 289 -3.99 13.17 -28.13
C ASN A 289 -4.34 12.55 -29.50
N ILE A 290 -3.80 11.37 -29.81
CA ILE A 290 -4.05 10.64 -31.06
C ILE A 290 -5.47 10.05 -31.05
N VAL A 291 -5.98 9.67 -29.87
CA VAL A 291 -7.32 9.09 -29.72
C VAL A 291 -8.40 10.18 -29.76
N THR A 292 -8.08 11.42 -29.36
CA THR A 292 -9.02 12.56 -29.31
C THR A 292 -9.42 13.05 -30.71
N THR A 293 -8.66 12.72 -31.76
CA THR A 293 -8.96 13.04 -33.16
C THR A 293 -9.90 12.04 -33.84
N ALA A 294 -10.21 10.91 -33.20
CA ALA A 294 -11.22 9.96 -33.67
C ALA A 294 -12.50 10.12 -32.83
N HIS A 295 -13.59 10.54 -33.47
CA HIS A 295 -14.95 10.81 -32.94
C HIS A 295 -15.58 9.71 -32.02
N LEU A 296 -15.00 9.42 -30.86
CA LEU A 296 -15.64 8.65 -29.78
C LEU A 296 -16.08 9.62 -28.67
N SER A 297 -17.34 9.98 -28.80
CA SER A 297 -18.20 10.78 -27.93
C SER A 297 -18.13 10.43 -26.45
N SER A 298 -18.01 11.47 -25.61
CA SER A 298 -18.49 11.68 -24.22
C SER A 298 -18.32 10.62 -23.12
N LEU A 299 -17.98 9.37 -23.43
CA LEU A 299 -17.69 8.31 -22.47
C LEU A 299 -16.18 8.17 -22.38
N ARG A 300 -15.59 8.70 -21.29
CA ARG A 300 -14.19 8.44 -20.94
C ARG A 300 -14.03 6.94 -20.71
N PHE A 301 -13.56 6.22 -21.72
CA PHE A 301 -13.35 4.77 -21.69
C PHE A 301 -12.50 4.34 -20.47
N GLU A 302 -11.60 5.21 -20.01
CA GLU A 302 -10.78 5.02 -18.81
C GLU A 302 -11.63 4.79 -17.55
N SER A 303 -12.83 5.37 -17.50
CA SER A 303 -13.78 5.19 -16.41
C SER A 303 -14.50 3.84 -16.47
N LEU A 304 -14.66 3.26 -17.67
CA LEU A 304 -15.30 1.95 -17.84
C LEU A 304 -14.42 0.80 -17.34
N ALA A 305 -13.10 0.96 -17.36
CA ALA A 305 -12.15 -0.02 -16.80
C ALA A 305 -12.38 -0.29 -15.30
N PHE A 306 -12.96 0.67 -14.56
CA PHE A 306 -13.31 0.46 -13.15
C PHE A 306 -14.49 -0.49 -12.94
N ILE A 307 -15.37 -0.69 -13.92
CA ILE A 307 -16.57 -1.52 -13.76
C ILE A 307 -16.21 -2.98 -13.44
N PRO A 308 -15.48 -3.72 -14.30
CA PRO A 308 -15.12 -5.11 -14.00
C PRO A 308 -14.28 -5.21 -12.72
N GLN A 309 -13.37 -4.25 -12.51
CA GLN A 309 -12.52 -4.17 -11.33
C GLN A 309 -13.34 -4.08 -10.03
N LEU A 310 -14.26 -3.11 -9.94
CA LEU A 310 -15.09 -2.88 -8.75
C LEU A 310 -16.10 -4.00 -8.57
N VAL A 311 -16.81 -4.42 -9.62
CA VAL A 311 -17.81 -5.49 -9.52
C VAL A 311 -17.18 -6.79 -9.02
N LEU A 312 -16.01 -7.18 -9.52
CA LEU A 312 -15.32 -8.38 -9.04
C LEU A 312 -14.82 -8.20 -7.60
N SER A 313 -14.09 -7.11 -7.32
CA SER A 313 -13.41 -6.93 -6.03
C SER A 313 -14.33 -6.53 -4.87
N THR A 314 -15.45 -5.85 -5.10
CA THR A 314 -16.33 -5.36 -4.01
C THR A 314 -17.64 -6.11 -3.90
N LEU A 315 -18.08 -6.84 -4.93
CA LEU A 315 -19.37 -7.52 -4.92
C LEU A 315 -19.26 -9.04 -5.12
N LEU A 316 -18.76 -9.50 -6.27
CA LEU A 316 -18.82 -10.92 -6.63
C LEU A 316 -17.92 -11.80 -5.76
N ILE A 317 -16.67 -11.37 -5.52
CA ILE A 317 -15.73 -12.13 -4.68
C ILE A 317 -16.16 -12.13 -3.21
N PRO A 318 -16.53 -10.99 -2.60
CA PRO A 318 -16.97 -10.97 -1.21
C PRO A 318 -18.15 -11.90 -0.93
N VAL A 319 -19.19 -11.87 -1.78
CA VAL A 319 -20.39 -12.68 -1.60
C VAL A 319 -20.11 -14.17 -1.77
N SER A 320 -19.17 -14.54 -2.65
CA SER A 320 -18.88 -15.96 -2.94
C SER A 320 -17.90 -16.59 -1.96
N ILE A 321 -16.94 -15.84 -1.39
CA ILE A 321 -15.80 -16.43 -0.66
C ILE A 321 -15.77 -16.07 0.83
N SER A 322 -16.28 -14.90 1.25
CA SER A 322 -15.97 -14.36 2.59
C SER A 322 -16.42 -15.24 3.74
N ASN A 323 -17.54 -15.95 3.59
CA ASN A 323 -18.04 -16.87 4.61
C ASN A 323 -17.19 -18.15 4.75
N SER A 324 -16.41 -18.49 3.73
CA SER A 324 -15.53 -19.66 3.76
C SER A 324 -14.14 -19.34 4.30
N SER A 325 -13.58 -18.19 3.91
CA SER A 325 -12.25 -17.75 4.35
C SER A 325 -12.06 -16.27 4.01
N LEU A 326 -12.02 -15.43 5.05
CA LEU A 326 -11.76 -14.00 4.90
C LEU A 326 -10.37 -13.72 4.28
N PRO A 327 -9.25 -14.35 4.69
CA PRO A 327 -7.94 -14.13 4.06
C PRO A 327 -7.92 -14.48 2.57
N ARG A 328 -8.62 -15.56 2.17
CA ARG A 328 -8.74 -15.96 0.76
C ARG A 328 -9.59 -14.96 -0.03
N ALA A 329 -10.68 -14.46 0.56
CA ALA A 329 -11.48 -13.40 -0.04
C ALA A 329 -10.63 -12.14 -0.23
N MET A 330 -9.94 -11.65 0.80
CA MET A 330 -9.09 -10.46 0.71
C MET A 330 -7.96 -10.61 -0.31
N LEU A 331 -7.33 -11.80 -0.39
CA LEU A 331 -6.37 -12.12 -1.45
C LEU A 331 -7.01 -11.99 -2.84
N ALA A 332 -8.13 -12.68 -3.09
CA ALA A 332 -8.81 -12.69 -4.38
C ALA A 332 -9.32 -11.30 -4.77
N GLN A 333 -9.88 -10.54 -3.82
CA GLN A 333 -10.33 -9.16 -4.04
C GLN A 333 -9.16 -8.28 -4.48
N THR A 334 -8.03 -8.35 -3.78
CA THR A 334 -6.85 -7.54 -4.10
C THR A 334 -6.24 -7.94 -5.44
N PHE A 335 -6.17 -9.24 -5.70
CA PHE A 335 -5.65 -9.77 -6.95
C PHE A 335 -6.52 -9.35 -8.14
N ALA A 336 -7.84 -9.43 -8.01
CA ALA A 336 -8.79 -8.91 -9.01
C ALA A 336 -8.68 -7.39 -9.15
N PHE A 337 -8.59 -6.66 -8.03
CA PHE A 337 -8.46 -5.21 -8.04
C PHE A 337 -7.21 -4.76 -8.80
N VAL A 338 -6.07 -5.43 -8.64
CA VAL A 338 -4.84 -5.10 -9.37
C VAL A 338 -4.91 -5.55 -10.84
N THR A 339 -5.40 -6.77 -11.11
CA THR A 339 -5.45 -7.36 -12.45
C THR A 339 -6.31 -6.56 -13.42
N PHE A 340 -7.46 -6.06 -12.95
CA PHE A 340 -8.41 -5.29 -13.75
C PHE A 340 -8.24 -3.77 -13.64
N ASN A 341 -7.20 -3.29 -12.94
CA ASN A 341 -6.92 -1.86 -12.86
C ASN A 341 -6.41 -1.34 -14.20
N LYS A 342 -6.83 -0.12 -14.59
CA LYS A 342 -6.28 0.58 -15.76
C LYS A 342 -4.77 0.87 -15.63
N VAL A 343 -4.28 1.08 -14.41
CA VAL A 343 -2.86 1.25 -14.09
C VAL A 343 -2.41 0.09 -13.22
N CYS A 344 -1.39 -0.63 -13.65
CA CYS A 344 -0.83 -1.77 -12.93
C CYS A 344 0.69 -1.65 -12.89
N THR A 345 1.27 -1.41 -11.72
CA THR A 345 2.71 -1.29 -11.52
C THR A 345 3.21 -2.40 -10.59
N SER A 346 4.52 -2.66 -10.59
CA SER A 346 5.12 -3.71 -9.75
C SER A 346 4.92 -3.50 -8.25
N GLN A 347 4.83 -2.25 -7.79
CA GLN A 347 4.53 -1.90 -6.39
C GLN A 347 3.19 -2.52 -5.93
N TYR A 348 2.20 -2.62 -6.81
CA TYR A 348 0.87 -3.15 -6.47
C TYR A 348 0.90 -4.65 -6.18
N PHE A 349 1.94 -5.36 -6.62
CA PHE A 349 2.04 -6.81 -6.41
C PHE A 349 2.22 -7.15 -4.93
N LEU A 350 2.79 -6.24 -4.13
CA LEU A 350 2.89 -6.39 -2.67
C LEU A 350 1.51 -6.56 -2.03
N TRP A 351 0.48 -5.90 -2.57
CA TRP A 351 -0.87 -5.88 -1.98
C TRP A 351 -1.52 -7.26 -1.95
N TYR A 352 -1.27 -8.11 -2.95
CA TYR A 352 -1.77 -9.49 -2.92
C TYR A 352 -0.71 -10.48 -2.42
N LEU A 353 0.59 -10.22 -2.60
CA LEU A 353 1.65 -11.07 -2.07
C LEU A 353 1.64 -11.15 -0.54
N ILE A 354 1.20 -10.11 0.16
CA ILE A 354 1.11 -10.11 1.63
C ILE A 354 0.15 -11.20 2.16
N PHE A 355 -0.88 -11.57 1.41
CA PHE A 355 -1.82 -12.63 1.79
C PHE A 355 -1.34 -14.03 1.42
N LEU A 356 -0.39 -14.15 0.49
CA LEU A 356 0.07 -15.44 -0.04
C LEU A 356 0.57 -16.40 1.07
N PRO A 357 1.40 -15.97 2.05
CA PRO A 357 1.78 -16.81 3.19
C PRO A 357 0.62 -17.37 4.00
N ILE A 358 -0.51 -16.64 4.07
CA ILE A 358 -1.69 -17.00 4.85
C ILE A 358 -2.60 -17.95 4.07
N TYR A 359 -2.62 -17.82 2.74
CA TYR A 359 -3.40 -18.67 1.83
C TYR A 359 -2.72 -20.01 1.54
N LEU A 360 -1.41 -20.01 1.32
CA LEU A 360 -0.67 -21.19 0.86
C LEU A 360 -0.82 -22.46 1.72
N PRO A 361 -0.84 -22.42 3.07
CA PRO A 361 -0.86 -23.62 3.92
C PRO A 361 -1.95 -24.63 3.58
N ASP A 362 -3.11 -24.16 3.16
CA ASP A 362 -4.31 -24.97 2.87
C ASP A 362 -4.66 -24.99 1.39
N SER A 363 -3.84 -24.34 0.56
CA SER A 363 -4.14 -24.12 -0.85
C SER A 363 -3.94 -25.36 -1.75
N VAL A 364 -4.66 -25.40 -2.87
CA VAL A 364 -4.44 -26.35 -3.96
C VAL A 364 -3.03 -26.25 -4.55
N LEU A 365 -2.37 -25.09 -4.44
CA LEU A 365 -1.01 -24.87 -4.97
C LEU A 365 0.06 -25.68 -4.22
N ILE A 366 -0.14 -25.90 -2.91
CA ILE A 366 0.73 -26.76 -2.11
C ILE A 366 0.33 -28.23 -2.25
N ARG A 367 -0.98 -28.51 -2.38
CA ARG A 367 -1.49 -29.88 -2.58
C ARG A 367 -1.12 -30.46 -3.94
N ASN A 368 -1.06 -29.61 -4.97
CA ASN A 368 -0.60 -29.94 -6.32
C ASN A 368 0.64 -29.07 -6.67
N PRO A 369 1.85 -29.53 -6.33
CA PRO A 369 3.07 -28.77 -6.56
C PRO A 369 3.31 -28.44 -8.04
N THR A 370 2.91 -29.30 -8.98
CA THR A 370 3.03 -29.01 -10.41
C THR A 370 2.22 -27.78 -10.78
N LEU A 371 0.96 -27.69 -10.30
CA LEU A 371 0.13 -26.49 -10.48
C LEU A 371 0.77 -25.28 -9.79
N GLY A 372 1.25 -25.44 -8.55
CA GLY A 372 1.92 -24.37 -7.80
C GLY A 372 3.14 -23.79 -8.53
N PHE A 373 4.05 -24.65 -9.00
CA PHE A 373 5.22 -24.23 -9.77
C PHE A 373 4.84 -23.67 -11.15
N SER A 374 3.79 -24.19 -11.79
CA SER A 374 3.28 -23.65 -13.06
C SER A 374 2.74 -22.23 -12.88
N VAL A 375 1.97 -21.99 -11.81
CA VAL A 375 1.46 -20.66 -11.46
C VAL A 375 2.59 -19.69 -11.18
N LEU A 376 3.55 -20.09 -10.34
CA LEU A 376 4.71 -19.25 -10.03
C LEU A 376 5.53 -18.93 -11.28
N GLY A 377 5.83 -19.95 -12.09
CA GLY A 377 6.59 -19.82 -13.33
C GLY A 377 5.89 -18.90 -14.34
N ALA A 378 4.59 -19.07 -14.55
CA ALA A 378 3.81 -18.23 -15.45
C ALA A 378 3.75 -16.77 -14.98
N TRP A 379 3.55 -16.54 -13.68
CA TRP A 379 3.50 -15.20 -13.11
C TRP A 379 4.85 -14.46 -13.23
N VAL A 380 5.96 -15.15 -12.96
CA VAL A 380 7.32 -14.59 -13.13
C VAL A 380 7.67 -14.38 -14.60
N ALA A 381 7.36 -15.35 -15.47
CA ALA A 381 7.62 -15.26 -16.90
C ALA A 381 6.84 -14.11 -17.55
N GLY A 382 5.56 -13.95 -17.21
CA GLY A 382 4.74 -12.84 -17.70
C GLY A 382 5.34 -11.48 -17.36
N GLN A 383 5.82 -11.30 -16.12
CA GLN A 383 6.53 -10.08 -15.71
C GLN A 383 7.83 -9.90 -16.47
N THR A 384 8.63 -10.96 -16.59
CA THR A 384 9.95 -10.91 -17.25
C THR A 384 9.81 -10.52 -18.72
N VAL A 385 8.84 -11.11 -19.44
CA VAL A 385 8.55 -10.76 -20.83
C VAL A 385 8.12 -9.30 -20.94
N TRP A 386 7.25 -8.81 -20.06
CA TRP A 386 6.83 -7.41 -20.08
C TRP A 386 8.00 -6.46 -19.77
N LEU A 387 8.78 -6.73 -18.73
CA LEU A 387 9.94 -5.93 -18.33
C LEU A 387 11.02 -5.90 -19.42
N TRP A 388 11.22 -7.00 -20.13
CA TRP A 388 12.12 -7.03 -21.29
C TRP A 388 11.67 -6.07 -22.40
N GLN A 389 10.36 -6.03 -22.67
CA GLN A 389 9.81 -5.08 -23.64
C GLN A 389 9.92 -3.64 -23.13
N GLY A 390 9.62 -3.38 -21.86
CA GLY A 390 9.80 -2.06 -21.25
C GLY A 390 11.26 -1.59 -21.28
N TYR A 391 12.21 -2.48 -21.01
CA TYR A 391 13.65 -2.19 -21.09
C TYR A 391 14.08 -1.75 -22.49
N LYS A 392 13.64 -2.47 -23.54
CA LYS A 392 13.91 -2.08 -24.93
C LYS A 392 13.39 -0.68 -25.24
N LEU A 393 12.16 -0.38 -24.84
CA LEU A 393 11.56 0.93 -25.06
C LEU A 393 12.29 2.05 -24.30
N GLU A 394 12.47 1.87 -23.01
CA GLU A 394 12.84 2.98 -22.12
C GLU A 394 14.36 3.15 -21.98
N MET A 395 15.12 2.06 -22.03
CA MET A 395 16.58 2.10 -21.85
C MET A 395 17.35 2.02 -23.17
N LEU A 396 16.85 1.26 -24.16
CA LEU A 396 17.49 1.15 -25.47
C LEU A 396 16.91 2.11 -26.52
N GLY A 397 15.76 2.73 -26.27
CA GLY A 397 15.08 3.60 -27.22
C GLY A 397 14.47 2.86 -28.42
N GLU A 398 14.32 1.54 -28.33
CA GLU A 398 13.74 0.72 -29.40
C GLU A 398 12.21 0.76 -29.34
N SER A 399 11.55 1.07 -30.45
CA SER A 399 10.07 1.08 -30.51
C SER A 399 9.50 -0.32 -30.32
N SER A 400 9.06 -0.64 -29.10
CA SER A 400 8.54 -1.96 -28.74
C SER A 400 7.06 -1.95 -28.34
N PHE A 401 6.30 -0.90 -28.73
CA PHE A 401 4.89 -0.72 -28.36
C PHE A 401 4.00 -1.87 -28.85
N VAL A 402 4.00 -2.14 -30.16
CA VAL A 402 3.19 -3.20 -30.80
C VAL A 402 4.09 -4.03 -31.74
N PRO A 403 4.05 -5.38 -31.69
CA PRO A 403 3.25 -6.20 -30.78
C PRO A 403 3.83 -6.31 -29.36
N GLY A 404 5.05 -5.81 -29.12
CA GLY A 404 5.82 -6.06 -27.89
C GLY A 404 5.09 -5.84 -26.57
N LEU A 405 5.01 -4.59 -26.12
CA LEU A 405 4.35 -4.21 -24.87
C LEU A 405 2.88 -4.63 -24.88
N TRP A 406 2.17 -4.40 -25.99
CA TRP A 406 0.77 -4.78 -26.15
C TRP A 406 0.50 -6.27 -25.85
N SER A 407 1.18 -7.18 -26.57
CA SER A 407 0.99 -8.62 -26.40
C SER A 407 1.48 -9.10 -25.03
N SER A 408 2.57 -8.51 -24.51
CA SER A 408 3.06 -8.87 -23.17
C SER A 408 2.10 -8.46 -22.05
N SER A 409 1.42 -7.30 -22.16
CA SER A 409 0.38 -6.88 -21.23
C SER A 409 -0.83 -7.82 -21.27
N LEU A 410 -1.26 -8.23 -22.47
CA LEU A 410 -2.37 -9.19 -22.63
C LEU A 410 -2.01 -10.58 -22.08
N LEU A 411 -0.78 -11.06 -22.32
CA LEU A 411 -0.28 -12.31 -21.76
C LEU A 411 -0.28 -12.26 -20.23
N PHE A 412 0.27 -11.20 -19.63
CA PHE A 412 0.31 -11.07 -18.19
C PHE A 412 -1.10 -10.97 -17.58
N PHE A 413 -2.02 -10.26 -18.24
CA PHE A 413 -3.42 -10.22 -17.85
C PHE A 413 -4.09 -11.60 -17.89
N ALA A 414 -3.89 -12.37 -18.96
CA ALA A 414 -4.44 -13.73 -19.09
C ALA A 414 -3.91 -14.67 -18.00
N VAL A 415 -2.59 -14.60 -17.71
CA VAL A 415 -1.97 -15.36 -16.61
C VAL A 415 -2.61 -14.98 -15.28
N ASN A 416 -2.78 -13.69 -14.99
CA ASN A 416 -3.40 -13.25 -13.74
C ASN A 416 -4.88 -13.70 -13.65
N CYS A 417 -5.66 -13.61 -14.72
CA CYS A 417 -7.04 -14.13 -14.73
C CYS A 417 -7.10 -15.63 -14.43
N TRP A 418 -6.17 -16.42 -14.99
CA TRP A 418 -6.06 -17.85 -14.69
C TRP A 418 -5.74 -18.11 -13.21
N ILE A 419 -4.76 -17.39 -12.65
CA ILE A 419 -4.38 -17.49 -11.23
C ILE A 419 -5.55 -17.10 -10.32
N LEU A 420 -6.26 -16.01 -10.63
CA LEU A 420 -7.44 -15.58 -9.90
C LEU A 420 -8.52 -16.67 -9.91
N GLY A 421 -8.77 -17.30 -11.06
CA GLY A 421 -9.69 -18.44 -11.17
C GLY A 421 -9.32 -19.57 -10.23
N ILE A 422 -8.04 -19.93 -10.13
CA ILE A 422 -7.56 -20.96 -9.19
C ILE A 422 -7.85 -20.57 -7.74
N VAL A 423 -7.56 -19.33 -7.34
CA VAL A 423 -7.78 -18.85 -5.96
C VAL A 423 -9.27 -18.85 -5.59
N ILE A 424 -10.14 -18.43 -6.53
CA ILE A 424 -11.59 -18.42 -6.34
C ILE A 424 -12.13 -19.85 -6.19
N SER A 425 -11.68 -20.77 -7.03
CA SER A 425 -12.13 -22.17 -7.03
C SER A 425 -11.50 -23.05 -5.95
N ASP A 426 -10.59 -22.53 -5.12
CA ASP A 426 -9.94 -23.32 -4.08
C ASP A 426 -10.83 -23.52 -2.84
N HIS A 427 -11.40 -24.71 -2.68
CA HIS A 427 -12.29 -25.04 -1.55
C HIS A 427 -11.51 -25.54 -0.31
N GLY A 428 -10.18 -25.47 -0.32
CA GLY A 428 -9.36 -25.99 0.77
C GLY A 428 -9.45 -27.52 0.94
N PRO A 429 -8.89 -28.08 2.03
CA PRO A 429 -8.86 -29.52 2.28
C PRO A 429 -10.23 -30.15 2.58
N GLY A 430 -11.24 -29.35 2.97
CA GLY A 430 -12.58 -29.82 3.35
C GLY A 430 -13.64 -29.79 2.24
N GLY A 431 -13.26 -29.41 1.01
CA GLY A 431 -14.20 -29.19 -0.11
C GLY A 431 -14.61 -30.43 -0.92
N HIS A 432 -14.08 -31.62 -0.61
CA HIS A 432 -14.65 -32.85 -1.16
C HIS A 432 -15.82 -33.29 -0.29
N GLY A 433 -17.03 -33.23 -0.87
CA GLY A 433 -18.30 -33.43 -0.19
C GLY A 433 -18.32 -34.61 0.77
N LEU A 434 -18.83 -34.35 1.97
CA LEU A 434 -19.13 -35.37 2.95
C LEU A 434 -20.58 -35.16 3.40
N GLY A 435 -21.41 -36.15 3.09
CA GLY A 435 -22.51 -36.52 3.99
C GLY A 435 -21.96 -36.78 5.40
N PRO A 436 -22.84 -36.80 6.42
CA PRO A 436 -22.40 -36.70 7.81
C PRO A 436 -21.49 -37.88 8.20
N ALA A 437 -20.25 -37.57 8.55
CA ALA A 437 -19.31 -38.51 9.16
C ALA A 437 -19.41 -38.42 10.70
N PRO A 438 -19.27 -39.54 11.42
CA PRO A 438 -19.80 -39.72 12.76
C PRO A 438 -18.96 -39.02 13.83
N GLU A 439 -19.64 -38.54 14.87
CA GLU A 439 -19.05 -38.00 16.10
C GLU A 439 -18.00 -38.96 16.68
N LYS A 440 -16.79 -38.43 16.91
CA LYS A 440 -15.81 -39.04 17.81
C LYS A 440 -15.34 -38.03 18.84
N GLY A 441 -15.84 -38.24 20.08
CA GLY A 441 -15.12 -38.13 21.35
C GLY A 441 -14.37 -36.82 21.62
N HIS A 442 -15.02 -35.93 22.38
CA HIS A 442 -14.39 -34.81 23.05
C HIS A 442 -13.29 -35.28 24.02
N HIS A 443 -12.03 -34.93 23.74
CA HIS A 443 -11.00 -34.75 24.77
C HIS A 443 -10.90 -33.25 25.10
N LYS A 444 -11.23 -32.91 26.34
CA LYS A 444 -11.04 -31.57 26.92
C LYS A 444 -9.55 -31.20 26.89
N VAL A 445 -9.23 -30.06 26.27
CA VAL A 445 -7.98 -29.34 26.49
C VAL A 445 -8.35 -28.05 27.20
N ASP A 446 -7.98 -27.95 28.47
CA ASP A 446 -8.20 -26.76 29.30
C ASP A 446 -7.30 -25.62 28.80
N THR A 447 -7.92 -24.52 28.36
CA THR A 447 -7.24 -23.27 28.04
C THR A 447 -7.02 -22.45 29.30
N ILE A 448 -5.76 -22.34 29.71
CA ILE A 448 -5.26 -21.46 30.77
C ILE A 448 -5.06 -20.07 30.17
N TYR A 449 -5.92 -19.10 30.51
CA TYR A 449 -5.55 -17.69 30.71
C TYR A 449 -6.54 -17.03 31.70
N PRO A 450 -6.06 -16.31 32.74
CA PRO A 450 -6.93 -15.65 33.70
C PRO A 450 -7.54 -14.36 33.14
N ARG A 451 -8.78 -14.13 33.56
CA ARG A 451 -9.62 -12.96 33.28
C ARG A 451 -9.18 -11.79 34.19
N GLU A 452 -8.70 -10.69 33.62
CA GLU A 452 -8.39 -9.48 34.38
C GLU A 452 -9.66 -8.85 34.96
N LYS A 453 -9.61 -8.57 36.26
CA LYS A 453 -10.63 -7.85 37.03
C LYS A 453 -10.35 -6.36 36.94
N THR A 454 -11.37 -5.60 36.54
CA THR A 454 -11.51 -4.17 36.73
C THR A 454 -11.52 -3.80 38.22
N LEU A 455 -10.78 -2.76 38.59
CA LEU A 455 -10.92 -2.04 39.86
C LEU A 455 -11.14 -0.56 39.58
N LYS A 456 -12.12 -0.01 40.31
CA LYS A 456 -12.60 1.37 40.28
C LYS A 456 -11.75 2.27 41.18
N GLU A 457 -11.82 3.54 40.81
CA GLU A 457 -11.57 4.81 41.51
C GLU A 457 -11.52 4.79 43.05
N GLU A 458 -10.59 5.57 43.61
CA GLU A 458 -10.82 6.43 44.78
C GLU A 458 -9.71 7.51 44.91
N GLY A 459 -10.12 8.78 45.03
CA GLY A 459 -9.70 9.63 46.17
C GLY A 459 -8.43 10.50 46.08
N VAL A 460 -8.64 11.73 45.61
CA VAL A 460 -7.98 13.03 45.89
C VAL A 460 -7.23 13.18 47.23
N ARG A 461 -6.03 13.79 47.20
CA ARG A 461 -5.59 14.88 48.11
C ARG A 461 -4.37 15.62 47.54
N GLY A 462 -4.47 16.95 47.44
CA GLY A 462 -3.41 17.83 46.94
C GLY A 462 -2.45 18.33 48.02
N VAL A 463 -1.42 19.05 47.57
CA VAL A 463 -0.63 20.05 48.30
C VAL A 463 -0.11 21.06 47.27
N GLU A 464 -0.26 22.34 47.62
CA GLU A 464 0.20 23.58 46.96
C GLU A 464 1.73 23.77 47.09
N ASP A 465 2.38 24.43 46.13
CA ASP A 465 2.85 25.84 46.23
C ASP A 465 4.05 26.17 45.33
N ASP A 466 3.95 27.38 44.75
CA ASP A 466 4.96 28.40 44.45
C ASP A 466 6.18 28.12 43.54
N SER A 467 6.26 28.85 42.42
CA SER A 467 6.98 30.15 42.39
C SER A 467 7.06 30.76 40.99
N ASP A 468 7.09 32.09 41.01
CA ASP A 468 7.02 33.09 39.94
C ASP A 468 8.21 33.12 38.96
N GLU A 469 7.99 33.71 37.76
CA GLU A 469 8.83 34.72 37.07
C GLU A 469 8.31 34.85 35.62
N GLU A 470 7.58 35.91 35.28
CA GLU A 470 8.01 37.26 34.86
C GLU A 470 8.09 37.39 33.33
N SER A 471 7.56 38.51 32.86
CA SER A 471 7.12 38.82 31.51
C SER A 471 8.21 39.50 30.68
N ASP A 472 8.38 39.08 29.42
CA ASP A 472 9.01 39.92 28.40
C ASP A 472 8.10 40.05 27.18
N VAL A 473 7.71 41.29 26.91
CA VAL A 473 6.95 41.74 25.75
C VAL A 473 7.92 41.86 24.58
N GLU A 474 7.84 40.93 23.62
CA GLU A 474 8.63 41.00 22.40
C GLU A 474 7.85 41.80 21.33
N GLU A 475 8.45 42.90 20.89
CA GLU A 475 7.97 43.81 19.84
C GLU A 475 7.73 43.07 18.51
N ILE A 476 6.54 43.26 17.94
CA ILE A 476 6.14 42.75 16.61
C ILE A 476 7.02 43.40 15.53
N PRO A 477 7.81 42.66 14.73
CA PRO A 477 8.50 43.22 13.57
C PRO A 477 7.48 43.47 12.45
N ARG A 478 7.51 44.67 11.87
CA ARG A 478 6.70 45.06 10.71
C ARG A 478 6.90 44.08 9.55
N GLU A 479 5.80 43.66 8.91
CA GLU A 479 5.80 42.92 7.64
C GLU A 479 6.67 43.67 6.61
N GLN A 480 7.76 43.04 6.16
CA GLN A 480 8.50 43.50 4.99
C GLN A 480 7.65 43.17 3.74
N THR A 481 7.40 44.18 2.93
CA THR A 481 6.71 43.99 1.65
C THR A 481 7.64 43.28 0.66
N VAL A 482 7.05 42.51 -0.26
CA VAL A 482 7.76 41.75 -1.31
C VAL A 482 8.73 42.63 -2.10
N GLU A 483 8.42 43.91 -2.28
CA GLU A 483 9.32 44.88 -2.94
C GLU A 483 10.62 45.15 -2.17
N GLU A 484 10.59 45.13 -0.84
CA GLU A 484 11.80 45.34 -0.02
C GLU A 484 12.71 44.11 -0.08
N MET A 485 12.14 42.91 -0.09
CA MET A 485 12.87 41.65 -0.28
C MET A 485 13.58 41.60 -1.64
N VAL A 486 12.88 42.01 -2.71
CA VAL A 486 13.46 42.08 -4.07
C VAL A 486 14.58 43.12 -4.16
N ARG A 487 14.44 44.25 -3.46
CA ARG A 487 15.45 45.31 -3.43
C ARG A 487 16.72 44.89 -2.68
N GLU A 488 16.59 44.15 -1.58
CA GLU A 488 17.72 43.59 -0.83
C GLU A 488 18.44 42.49 -1.62
N GLU A 489 17.69 41.62 -2.32
CA GLU A 489 18.27 40.58 -3.18
C GLU A 489 19.04 41.18 -4.36
N MET A 490 18.53 42.25 -4.97
CA MET A 490 19.23 43.01 -6.02
C MET A 490 20.51 43.68 -5.51
N LYS A 491 20.54 44.15 -4.26
CA LYS A 491 21.77 44.68 -3.64
C LYS A 491 22.79 43.56 -3.40
N ARG A 492 22.37 42.39 -2.90
CA ARG A 492 23.23 41.22 -2.72
C ARG A 492 23.89 40.79 -4.03
N ARG A 493 23.13 40.74 -5.13
CA ARG A 493 23.65 40.40 -6.48
C ARG A 493 24.71 41.39 -6.97
N ARG A 494 24.53 42.69 -6.74
CA ARG A 494 25.57 43.71 -7.06
C ARG A 494 26.83 43.55 -6.23
N GLN A 495 26.71 43.02 -5.02
CA GLN A 495 27.84 42.73 -4.15
C GLN A 495 28.57 41.46 -4.63
N TYR A 496 27.85 40.40 -5.02
CA TYR A 496 28.45 39.18 -5.60
C TYR A 496 29.14 39.41 -6.94
N ALA A 497 28.55 40.24 -7.81
CA ALA A 497 29.17 40.62 -9.09
C ALA A 497 30.48 41.42 -8.91
N ARG A 498 30.69 42.04 -7.74
CA ARG A 498 31.92 42.77 -7.41
C ARG A 498 32.98 41.90 -6.73
N THR A 499 32.60 40.81 -6.07
CA THR A 499 33.52 39.96 -5.29
C THR A 499 34.03 38.74 -6.04
N GLY A 500 33.48 38.41 -7.22
CA GLY A 500 34.03 37.40 -8.12
C GLY A 500 34.04 35.97 -7.56
N VAL A 501 33.17 35.66 -6.61
CA VAL A 501 33.00 34.30 -6.08
C VAL A 501 32.02 33.55 -6.96
N ASP A 502 32.51 32.52 -7.65
CA ASP A 502 31.78 31.71 -8.64
C ASP A 502 30.71 30.84 -7.97
N SER A 503 29.48 30.84 -8.50
CA SER A 503 28.37 30.02 -7.98
C SER A 503 28.49 28.55 -8.39
N THR A 504 28.05 27.65 -7.52
CA THR A 504 28.11 26.20 -7.77
C THR A 504 27.10 25.78 -8.85
N ALA A 505 27.36 24.65 -9.54
CA ALA A 505 26.56 24.16 -10.67
C ALA A 505 25.06 23.95 -10.37
N SER A 506 24.68 23.83 -9.09
CA SER A 506 23.28 23.79 -8.65
C SER A 506 22.54 25.11 -8.91
N ASP A 507 23.21 26.26 -8.76
CA ASP A 507 22.60 27.57 -8.93
C ASP A 507 22.33 27.89 -10.40
N ARG A 508 23.18 27.39 -11.32
CA ARG A 508 23.02 27.56 -12.78
C ARG A 508 21.82 26.79 -13.32
N GLN A 509 21.57 25.59 -12.78
CA GLN A 509 20.46 24.75 -13.24
C GLN A 509 19.10 25.26 -12.78
N GLN A 510 19.05 25.92 -11.61
CA GLN A 510 17.83 26.57 -11.12
C GLN A 510 17.55 27.91 -11.83
N THR A 511 18.60 28.59 -12.33
CA THR A 511 18.43 29.83 -13.11
C THR A 511 18.01 29.58 -14.56
N ASP A 512 18.48 28.51 -15.22
CA ASP A 512 18.04 28.19 -16.59
C ASP A 512 16.56 27.76 -16.64
N VAL A 513 16.04 27.12 -15.59
CA VAL A 513 14.62 26.78 -15.47
C VAL A 513 13.76 28.03 -15.27
N LEU A 514 14.19 28.95 -14.39
CA LEU A 514 13.48 30.22 -14.17
C LEU A 514 13.56 31.17 -15.38
N LEU A 515 14.65 31.14 -16.16
CA LEU A 515 14.79 31.92 -17.41
C LEU A 515 13.93 31.36 -18.54
N GLY A 516 13.77 30.04 -18.63
CA GLY A 516 12.84 29.41 -19.57
C GLY A 516 11.39 29.81 -19.28
N GLU A 517 10.99 29.79 -18.00
CA GLU A 517 9.63 30.17 -17.58
C GLU A 517 9.34 31.66 -17.79
N TYR A 518 10.32 32.55 -17.56
CA TYR A 518 10.13 33.99 -17.81
C TYR A 518 10.11 34.37 -19.30
N MET A 519 10.79 33.62 -20.18
CA MET A 519 10.76 33.89 -21.62
C MET A 519 9.44 33.47 -22.27
N ASP A 520 8.82 32.39 -21.78
CA ASP A 520 7.49 31.95 -22.23
C ASP A 520 6.39 32.93 -21.82
N ASP A 521 6.48 33.50 -20.60
CA ASP A 521 5.55 34.54 -20.14
C ASP A 521 5.71 35.85 -20.93
N ILE A 522 6.94 36.23 -21.33
CA ILE A 522 7.18 37.42 -22.16
C ILE A 522 6.69 37.20 -23.60
N GLN A 523 6.85 36.00 -24.18
CA GLN A 523 6.33 35.69 -25.52
C GLN A 523 4.80 35.65 -25.57
N SER A 524 4.13 35.39 -24.44
CA SER A 524 2.67 35.45 -24.33
C SER A 524 2.09 36.87 -24.27
N LEU A 525 2.94 37.88 -24.03
CA LEU A 525 2.57 39.29 -23.86
C LEU A 525 2.84 40.15 -25.10
N ILE A 526 3.48 39.60 -26.15
CA ILE A 526 3.77 40.28 -27.41
C ILE A 526 2.82 39.77 -28.49
N SER A 527 2.04 40.67 -29.08
CA SER A 527 1.12 40.36 -30.19
C SER A 527 1.93 40.02 -31.45
N PRO A 528 1.49 39.08 -32.31
CA PRO A 528 2.33 38.48 -33.36
C PRO A 528 2.79 39.40 -34.52
N ASP A 529 2.59 40.72 -34.42
CA ASP A 529 3.01 41.71 -35.45
C ASP A 529 3.96 42.81 -34.92
N GLU A 530 4.54 42.65 -33.73
CA GLU A 530 5.73 43.40 -33.24
C GLU A 530 6.86 42.43 -32.87
#